data_AF-A0A3L6ECC7-F1
#
_entry.id   AF-A0A3L6ECC7-F1
#
_cell.length_a   1.000
_cell.length_b   1.000
_cell.length_c   1.000
_cell.angle_alpha   90.00
_cell.angle_beta   90.00
_cell.angle_gamma   90.00
#
_symmetry.space_group_name_H-M   'P 1'
#
loop_
_entity.id
_entity.type
_entity.pdbx_description
1 polymer ?
#
loop_
_entity_poly.entity_id
_entity_poly.type
_entity_poly.pdbx_seq_one_letter_code
_entity_poly.pdbx_strand_id
1 'polypeptide(L)'
;MEIWSAIGGRFPGTSSSMGTMGHFFGAAGRVGGTDVSMQDALANTRSDGAGALLREGAAALLNSMTRSGFPYTTEQVRDAFAAAAAGGSDGAAAAQAAAFRMANEGKA
;
A
#
# COMPACT_ATOMS: atom_id res chain seq x y z
N MET A 1 -13.73 12.99 -21.55
CA MET A 1 -13.26 12.73 -20.16
C MET A 1 -13.16 11.22 -19.98
N GLU A 2 -12.12 10.59 -20.52
CA GLU A 2 -11.88 9.15 -20.31
C GLU A 2 -10.37 8.94 -20.17
N ILE A 3 -9.82 9.38 -19.03
CA ILE A 3 -8.44 9.08 -18.61
C ILE A 3 -8.23 7.60 -18.25
N TRP A 4 -9.26 6.76 -18.42
CA TRP A 4 -9.29 5.36 -18.02
C TRP A 4 -9.02 4.36 -19.16
N SER A 5 -8.80 4.82 -20.40
CA SER A 5 -8.55 3.93 -21.54
C SER A 5 -7.07 3.68 -21.86
N ALA A 6 -6.14 4.29 -21.11
CA ALA A 6 -4.69 4.19 -21.40
C ALA A 6 -3.94 3.13 -20.56
N ILE A 7 -4.60 2.46 -19.61
CA ILE A 7 -3.98 1.42 -18.76
C ILE A 7 -4.51 0.04 -19.15
N GLY A 8 -4.59 -0.21 -20.46
CA GLY A 8 -4.90 -1.52 -21.01
C GLY A 8 -3.74 -2.48 -20.78
N GLY A 9 -3.92 -3.47 -19.91
CA GLY A 9 -3.06 -4.66 -19.95
C GLY A 9 -2.96 -5.59 -18.73
N ARG A 10 -3.38 -5.22 -17.51
CA ARG A 10 -3.06 -6.07 -16.33
C ARG A 10 -4.13 -6.23 -15.25
N PHE A 11 -5.41 -6.05 -15.56
CA PHE A 11 -6.48 -6.28 -14.58
C PHE A 11 -7.24 -7.58 -14.86
N PRO A 12 -6.99 -8.68 -14.10
CA PRO A 12 -7.97 -9.74 -13.99
C PRO A 12 -8.92 -9.43 -12.82
N GLY A 13 -10.22 -9.55 -13.09
CA GLY A 13 -11.23 -9.80 -12.06
C GLY A 13 -12.05 -8.59 -11.65
N THR A 14 -13.16 -8.44 -12.36
CA THR A 14 -14.36 -7.72 -11.94
C THR A 14 -14.92 -8.31 -10.62
N SER A 15 -15.68 -7.49 -9.89
CA SER A 15 -16.48 -7.77 -8.67
C SER A 15 -15.77 -7.80 -7.29
N SER A 16 -16.14 -6.82 -6.45
CA SER A 16 -15.99 -6.74 -4.98
C SER A 16 -14.61 -6.49 -4.34
N SER A 17 -13.50 -6.52 -5.08
CA SER A 17 -12.14 -6.50 -4.49
C SER A 17 -11.44 -5.13 -4.41
N MET A 18 -12.08 -4.02 -4.81
CA MET A 18 -11.44 -2.70 -4.83
C MET A 18 -11.07 -2.16 -3.43
N GLY A 19 -11.43 -2.87 -2.36
CA GLY A 19 -11.22 -2.45 -0.97
C GLY A 19 -10.12 -3.19 -0.21
N THR A 20 -9.42 -4.17 -0.77
CA THR A 20 -8.48 -5.03 -0.02
C THR A 20 -7.00 -4.79 -0.36
N MET A 21 -6.13 -4.84 0.66
CA MET A 21 -4.68 -4.76 0.50
C MET A 21 -4.16 -5.86 -0.43
N GLY A 22 -4.78 -7.05 -0.46
CA GLY A 22 -4.43 -8.11 -1.41
C GLY A 22 -4.63 -7.73 -2.89
N HIS A 23 -5.61 -6.88 -3.20
CA HIS A 23 -5.82 -6.36 -4.56
C HIS A 23 -4.69 -5.40 -4.99
N PHE A 24 -4.14 -4.65 -4.03
CA PHE A 24 -3.10 -3.65 -4.30
C PHE A 24 -1.68 -4.19 -4.13
N PHE A 25 -1.45 -5.06 -3.17
CA PHE A 25 -0.12 -5.52 -2.78
C PHE A 25 0.07 -7.02 -3.03
N GLY A 26 -0.92 -7.71 -3.61
CA GLY A 26 -0.83 -9.15 -3.86
C GLY A 26 -0.59 -9.93 -2.56
N ALA A 27 0.32 -10.90 -2.60
CA ALA A 27 0.68 -11.70 -1.42
C ALA A 27 1.21 -10.85 -0.24
N ALA A 28 1.81 -9.69 -0.50
CA ALA A 28 2.30 -8.79 0.55
C ALA A 28 1.17 -8.11 1.33
N GLY A 29 -0.01 -7.97 0.72
CA GLY A 29 -1.22 -7.44 1.38
C GLY A 29 -1.93 -8.46 2.28
N ARG A 30 -1.35 -9.65 2.45
CA ARG A 30 -1.91 -10.76 3.23
C ARG A 30 -1.12 -10.92 4.52
N VAL A 31 -1.78 -10.79 5.67
CA VAL A 31 -1.18 -11.05 6.98
C VAL A 31 -1.63 -12.43 7.43
N GLY A 32 -0.68 -13.33 7.71
CA GLY A 32 -1.01 -14.70 8.14
C GLY A 32 -1.78 -15.52 7.09
N GLY A 33 -1.68 -15.15 5.80
CA GLY A 33 -2.37 -15.83 4.69
C GLY A 33 -3.79 -15.34 4.41
N THR A 34 -4.29 -14.35 5.17
CA THR A 34 -5.62 -13.76 4.97
C THR A 34 -5.51 -12.39 4.28
N ASP A 35 -6.35 -12.12 3.28
CA ASP A 35 -6.43 -10.81 2.63
C ASP A 35 -6.95 -9.76 3.62
N VAL A 36 -6.13 -8.74 3.90
CA VAL A 36 -6.49 -7.66 4.82
C VAL A 36 -7.27 -6.61 4.04
N SER A 37 -8.45 -6.20 4.52
CA SER A 37 -9.17 -5.06 3.95
C SER A 37 -8.38 -3.76 4.18
N MET A 38 -8.41 -2.79 3.28
CA MET A 38 -7.79 -1.48 3.51
C MET A 38 -8.35 -0.81 4.78
N GLN A 39 -9.63 -1.03 5.08
CA GLN A 39 -10.23 -0.58 6.35
C GLN A 39 -9.62 -1.26 7.57
N ASP A 40 -9.39 -2.58 7.52
CA ASP A 40 -8.69 -3.33 8.57
C ASP A 40 -7.22 -2.92 8.68
N ALA A 41 -6.56 -2.62 7.56
CA ALA A 41 -5.19 -2.15 7.54
C ALA A 41 -5.05 -0.76 8.19
N LEU A 42 -6.02 0.13 7.92
CA LEU A 42 -6.09 1.47 8.53
C LEU A 42 -6.54 1.42 10.00
N ALA A 43 -7.49 0.55 10.34
CA ALA A 43 -7.99 0.34 11.70
C ALA A 43 -7.05 -0.53 12.55
N ASN A 44 -5.99 -1.08 11.93
CA ASN A 44 -5.02 -1.90 12.64
C ASN A 44 -4.37 -1.06 13.74
N THR A 45 -4.51 -1.47 15.00
CA THR A 45 -3.92 -0.80 16.17
C THR A 45 -2.54 -1.33 16.53
N ARG A 46 -2.04 -2.32 15.78
CA ARG A 46 -0.72 -2.91 16.03
C ARG A 46 0.37 -1.86 15.90
N SER A 47 1.24 -1.79 16.91
CA SER A 47 2.34 -0.84 16.97
C SER A 47 3.66 -1.42 16.46
N ASP A 48 3.63 -2.63 15.91
CA ASP A 48 4.76 -3.29 15.25
C ASP A 48 5.00 -2.76 13.82
N GLY A 49 6.18 -3.07 13.27
CA GLY A 49 6.63 -2.55 11.97
C GLY A 49 5.69 -2.93 10.83
N ALA A 50 5.10 -4.13 10.88
CA ALA A 50 4.10 -4.57 9.92
C ALA A 50 2.80 -3.76 10.00
N GLY A 51 2.29 -3.48 11.21
CA GLY A 51 1.14 -2.61 11.41
C GLY A 51 1.38 -1.17 10.95
N ALA A 52 2.58 -0.63 11.19
CA ALA A 52 2.97 0.69 10.69
C ALA A 52 3.05 0.72 9.15
N LEU A 53 3.64 -0.31 8.54
CA LEU A 53 3.74 -0.44 7.09
C LEU A 53 2.36 -0.50 6.43
N LEU A 54 1.42 -1.24 7.01
CA LEU A 54 0.03 -1.33 6.55
C LEU A 54 -0.67 0.04 6.53
N ARG A 55 -0.61 0.78 7.64
CA ARG A 55 -1.26 2.10 7.75
C ARG A 55 -0.63 3.12 6.80
N GLU A 56 0.70 3.27 6.86
CA GLU A 56 1.41 4.28 6.09
C GLU A 56 1.45 3.96 4.60
N GLY A 57 1.58 2.68 4.24
CA GLY A 57 1.52 2.22 2.86
C GLY A 57 0.14 2.38 2.23
N ALA A 58 -0.94 2.15 2.99
CA ALA A 58 -2.30 2.43 2.51
C ALA A 58 -2.52 3.94 2.28
N ALA A 59 -2.06 4.78 3.22
CA ALA A 59 -2.12 6.23 3.06
C ALA A 59 -1.28 6.71 1.87
N ALA A 60 -0.07 6.19 1.68
CA ALA A 60 0.81 6.53 0.57
C ALA A 60 0.20 6.14 -0.78
N LEU A 61 -0.47 4.99 -0.85
CA LEU A 61 -1.18 4.53 -2.04
C LEU A 61 -2.36 5.46 -2.40
N LEU A 62 -3.16 5.85 -1.40
CA LEU A 62 -4.25 6.81 -1.61
C LEU A 62 -3.71 8.18 -2.04
N ASN A 63 -2.65 8.65 -1.38
CA ASN A 63 -2.01 9.92 -1.72
C ASN A 63 -1.39 9.90 -3.12
N SER A 64 -0.77 8.79 -3.56
CA SER A 64 -0.21 8.68 -4.91
C SER A 64 -1.27 8.70 -6.00
N MET A 65 -2.50 8.26 -5.70
CA MET A 65 -3.63 8.26 -6.64
C MET A 65 -4.38 9.60 -6.67
N THR A 66 -4.42 10.33 -5.57
CA THR A 66 -5.30 11.50 -5.39
C THR A 66 -4.55 12.83 -5.37
N ARG A 67 -3.28 12.85 -4.95
CA ARG A 67 -2.50 14.08 -4.74
C ARG A 67 -1.47 14.25 -5.84
N SER A 68 -1.69 15.23 -6.72
CA SER A 68 -0.72 15.62 -7.76
C SER A 68 0.56 16.16 -7.10
N GLY A 69 1.70 15.52 -7.35
CA GLY A 69 2.98 15.87 -6.73
C GLY A 69 3.35 15.04 -5.49
N PHE A 70 2.64 13.93 -5.23
CA PHE A 70 3.08 12.97 -4.23
C PHE A 70 4.45 12.37 -4.60
N PRO A 71 5.38 12.17 -3.65
CA PRO A 71 6.75 11.73 -3.92
C PRO A 71 6.86 10.35 -4.57
N TYR A 72 5.84 9.50 -4.39
CA TYR A 72 5.80 8.14 -4.93
C TYR A 72 4.70 7.98 -5.98
N THR A 73 4.97 7.19 -7.02
CA THR A 73 3.90 6.68 -7.87
C THR A 73 3.19 5.50 -7.20
N THR A 74 1.97 5.21 -7.64
CA THR A 74 1.20 4.04 -7.14
C THR A 74 1.97 2.73 -7.32
N GLU A 75 2.74 2.59 -8.39
CA GLU A 75 3.60 1.42 -8.61
C GLU A 75 4.78 1.38 -7.64
N GLN A 76 5.44 2.52 -7.39
CA GLN A 76 6.52 2.60 -6.40
C GLN A 76 6.03 2.26 -5.00
N VAL A 77 4.84 2.73 -4.61
CA VAL A 77 4.24 2.36 -3.31
C VAL A 77 4.00 0.85 -3.24
N ARG A 78 3.48 0.23 -4.30
CA ARG A 78 3.25 -1.23 -4.36
C ARG A 78 4.55 -2.03 -4.22
N ASP A 79 5.58 -1.66 -4.98
CA ASP A 79 6.87 -2.34 -4.98
C ASP A 79 7.60 -2.19 -3.62
N ALA A 80 7.67 -0.95 -3.13
CA ALA A 80 8.27 -0.60 -1.84
C ALA A 80 7.59 -1.35 -0.67
N PHE A 81 6.26 -1.41 -0.69
CA PHE A 81 5.49 -2.15 0.30
C PHE A 81 5.73 -3.66 0.19
N ALA A 82 5.73 -4.22 -1.02
CA ALA A 82 5.96 -5.64 -1.24
C ALA A 82 7.37 -6.07 -0.80
N ALA A 83 8.39 -5.26 -1.10
CA ALA A 83 9.76 -5.50 -0.66
C ALA A 83 9.88 -5.49 0.87
N ALA A 84 9.25 -4.53 1.54
CA ALA A 84 9.27 -4.41 3.00
C ALA A 84 8.50 -5.55 3.68
N ALA A 85 7.37 -5.97 3.14
CA ALA A 85 6.59 -7.10 3.62
C ALA A 85 7.32 -8.44 3.40
N ALA A 86 7.97 -8.62 2.24
CA ALA A 86 8.75 -9.82 1.92
C ALA A 86 10.03 -9.93 2.76
N GLY A 87 10.58 -8.81 3.22
CA GLY A 87 11.77 -8.79 4.08
C GLY A 87 11.59 -9.48 5.44
N GLY A 88 10.36 -9.79 5.86
CA GLY A 88 10.03 -10.64 7.02
C GLY A 88 10.54 -10.14 8.37
N SER A 89 11.17 -8.96 8.42
CA SER A 89 11.83 -8.39 9.58
C SER A 89 11.10 -7.11 10.00
N ASP A 90 10.72 -7.02 11.27
CA ASP A 90 10.03 -5.84 11.82
C ASP A 90 10.77 -4.53 11.52
N GLY A 91 12.11 -4.55 11.52
CA GLY A 91 12.93 -3.39 11.20
C GLY A 91 12.79 -2.91 9.75
N ALA A 92 12.69 -3.82 8.77
CA ALA A 92 12.53 -3.46 7.36
C ALA A 92 11.13 -2.87 7.10
N ALA A 93 10.11 -3.46 7.72
CA ALA A 93 8.75 -2.95 7.67
C ALA A 93 8.63 -1.56 8.34
N ALA A 94 9.26 -1.38 9.51
CA ALA A 94 9.28 -0.10 10.21
C ALA A 94 10.04 0.99 9.44
N ALA A 95 11.17 0.66 8.82
CA ALA A 95 11.94 1.60 8.01
C ALA A 95 11.14 2.08 6.79
N GLN A 96 10.47 1.16 6.10
CA GLN A 96 9.62 1.53 4.97
C GLN A 96 8.36 2.30 5.41
N ALA A 97 7.76 1.92 6.53
CA ALA A 97 6.66 2.67 7.12
C ALA A 97 7.07 4.13 7.42
N ALA A 98 8.28 4.35 7.94
CA ALA A 98 8.80 5.69 8.18
C ALA A 98 9.00 6.48 6.88
N ALA A 99 9.48 5.84 5.81
CA ALA A 99 9.61 6.48 4.49
C ALA A 99 8.25 6.91 3.92
N PHE A 100 7.26 6.01 3.95
CA PHE A 100 5.89 6.34 3.55
C PHE A 100 5.29 7.44 4.40
N ARG A 101 5.54 7.43 5.71
CA ARG A 101 5.08 8.49 6.61
C ARG A 101 5.66 9.86 6.25
N MET A 102 6.97 9.94 5.97
CA MET A 102 7.58 11.20 5.52
C MET A 102 6.93 11.70 4.22
N ALA A 103 6.64 10.82 3.27
CA ALA A 103 5.96 11.19 2.04
C ALA A 103 4.50 11.64 2.29
N ASN A 104 3.78 10.94 3.16
CA ASN A 104 2.42 11.29 3.57
C ASN A 104 2.37 12.67 4.23
N GLU A 105 3.33 12.98 5.11
CA GLU A 105 3.47 14.29 5.75
C GLU A 105 3.99 15.38 4.81
N GLY A 106 4.39 15.04 3.58
CA GLY A 106 5.01 15.97 2.62
C GLY A 106 6.40 16.43 3.04
N LYS A 107 7.10 15.62 3.83
CA LYS A 107 8.48 15.84 4.32
C LYS A 107 9.51 14.91 3.67
N ALA A 108 9.11 14.14 2.67
CA ALA A 108 10.01 13.28 1.88
C ALA A 108 10.75 14.07 0.81
#